data_AF-A0A0C7PSX0-F1
#
_entry.id   AF-A0A0C7PSX0-F1
#
_cell.length_a   1.000
_cell.length_b   1.000
_cell.length_c   1.000
_cell.angle_alpha   90.00
_cell.angle_beta   90.00
_cell.angle_gamma   90.00
#
_symmetry.space_group_name_H-M   'P 1'
#
loop_
_entity.id
_entity.type
_entity.pdbx_description
1 polymer ?
#
loop_
_entity_poly.entity_id
_entity_poly.type
_entity_poly.pdbx_seq_one_letter_code
_entity_poly.pdbx_strand_id
1 'polypeptide(L)'
;MKDKLKKIIIEFTTNPIILISYWIFCYELSTLCMYGRYKNNIYILIGCIILFLVIKVFYILKIRKINKNGLKSTKSKNRICISIIIISMITVFYGVEIYKSAVNYGGKLSWFIQSVKNERRVKFDKDNIYQYGLDGIFEDINKKVKLPKKLYL
;
A
#
# COMPACT_ATOMS: atom_id res chain seq x y z
N MET A 1 -19.34 25.62 2.62
CA MET A 1 -18.25 24.79 2.04
C MET A 1 -18.44 23.29 2.30
N LYS A 2 -18.83 22.90 3.52
CA LYS A 2 -19.03 21.50 3.95
C LYS A 2 -20.05 20.70 3.11
N ASP A 3 -21.18 21.30 2.75
CA ASP A 3 -22.23 20.59 1.98
C ASP A 3 -21.83 20.30 0.52
N LYS A 4 -21.06 21.22 -0.10
CA LYS A 4 -20.50 21.01 -1.44
C LYS A 4 -19.51 19.82 -1.41
N LEU A 5 -18.65 19.78 -0.40
CA LEU A 5 -17.66 18.70 -0.25
C LEU A 5 -18.33 17.34 -0.01
N LYS A 6 -19.36 17.28 0.85
CA LYS A 6 -20.16 16.07 1.09
C LYS A 6 -20.82 15.55 -0.19
N LYS A 7 -21.40 16.43 -1.00
CA LYS A 7 -22.06 16.08 -2.27
C LYS A 7 -21.09 15.47 -3.29
N ILE A 8 -19.85 15.95 -3.31
CA ILE A 8 -18.79 15.45 -4.20
C ILE A 8 -18.31 14.08 -3.75
N ILE A 9 -18.08 13.90 -2.45
CA ILE A 9 -17.71 12.60 -1.89
C ILE A 9 -18.77 11.56 -2.28
N ILE A 10 -20.06 11.89 -2.10
CA ILE A 10 -21.16 11.02 -2.51
C ILE A 10 -21.12 10.70 -4.01
N GLU A 11 -20.89 11.70 -4.86
CA GLU A 11 -20.84 11.47 -6.31
C GLU A 11 -19.69 10.55 -6.72
N PHE A 12 -18.53 10.73 -6.07
CA PHE A 12 -17.32 9.93 -6.23
C PHE A 12 -17.53 8.49 -5.75
N THR A 13 -18.00 8.29 -4.52
CA THR A 13 -18.19 6.96 -3.91
C THR A 13 -19.25 6.14 -4.62
N THR A 14 -20.30 6.77 -5.16
CA THR A 14 -21.35 6.08 -5.90
C THR A 14 -21.03 5.96 -7.41
N ASN A 15 -19.77 6.16 -7.83
CA ASN A 15 -19.35 5.92 -9.21
C ASN A 15 -18.93 4.44 -9.37
N PRO A 16 -19.56 3.65 -10.27
CA PRO A 16 -19.23 2.23 -10.44
C PRO A 16 -17.78 2.00 -10.88
N ILE A 17 -17.18 2.92 -11.66
CA ILE A 17 -15.78 2.81 -12.11
C ILE A 17 -14.83 2.86 -10.91
N ILE A 18 -15.13 3.75 -9.95
CA ILE A 18 -14.36 3.86 -8.70
C ILE A 18 -14.51 2.59 -7.86
N LEU A 19 -15.72 2.04 -7.79
CA LEU A 19 -15.99 0.83 -7.02
C LEU A 19 -15.22 -0.38 -7.57
N ILE A 20 -15.22 -0.56 -8.89
CA ILE A 20 -14.50 -1.65 -9.57
C ILE A 20 -12.98 -1.46 -9.39
N SER A 21 -12.48 -0.23 -9.60
CA SER A 21 -11.07 0.07 -9.38
C SER A 21 -10.64 -0.16 -7.93
N TYR A 22 -11.51 0.13 -6.96
CA TYR A 22 -11.26 -0.10 -5.54
C TYR A 22 -11.18 -1.59 -5.22
N TRP A 23 -12.09 -2.39 -5.78
CA TRP A 23 -12.06 -3.84 -5.62
C TRP A 23 -10.75 -4.43 -6.18
N ILE A 24 -10.40 -4.09 -7.44
CA ILE A 24 -9.15 -4.55 -8.06
C ILE A 24 -7.94 -4.15 -7.23
N PHE A 25 -7.92 -2.92 -6.72
CA PHE A 25 -6.85 -2.43 -5.85
C PHE A 25 -6.74 -3.27 -4.57
N CYS A 26 -7.85 -3.56 -3.88
CA CYS A 26 -7.84 -4.39 -2.68
C CYS A 26 -7.35 -5.82 -2.95
N TYR A 27 -7.73 -6.41 -4.09
CA TYR A 27 -7.27 -7.73 -4.52
C TYR A 27 -5.76 -7.76 -4.81
N GLU A 28 -5.24 -6.80 -5.58
CA GLU A 28 -3.81 -6.71 -5.85
C GLU A 28 -3.01 -6.42 -4.58
N LEU A 29 -3.57 -5.62 -3.66
CA LEU A 29 -2.95 -5.36 -2.36
C LEU A 29 -2.88 -6.64 -1.51
N SER A 30 -3.97 -7.42 -1.41
CA SER A 30 -3.97 -8.65 -0.60
C SER A 30 -3.01 -9.70 -1.17
N THR A 31 -3.01 -9.89 -2.49
CA THR A 31 -2.08 -10.80 -3.16
C THR A 31 -0.62 -10.37 -3.03
N LEU A 32 -0.33 -9.06 -3.05
CA LEU A 32 1.01 -8.55 -2.78
C LEU A 32 1.44 -8.83 -1.33
N CYS A 33 0.55 -8.63 -0.36
CA CYS A 33 0.84 -8.93 1.05
C CYS A 33 1.07 -10.43 1.28
N MET A 34 0.32 -11.29 0.62
CA MET A 34 0.43 -12.75 0.79
C MET A 34 1.65 -13.31 0.08
N TYR A 35 1.85 -12.99 -1.20
CA TYR A 35 2.83 -13.67 -2.04
C TYR A 35 4.09 -12.84 -2.33
N GLY A 36 4.06 -11.52 -2.14
CA GLY A 36 5.19 -10.66 -2.46
C GLY A 36 5.57 -10.63 -3.94
N ARG A 37 4.58 -10.77 -4.84
CA ARG A 37 4.75 -10.87 -6.30
C ARG A 37 5.25 -9.56 -6.92
N TYR A 38 6.53 -9.26 -6.73
CA TYR A 38 7.15 -7.99 -7.11
C TYR A 38 7.15 -7.74 -8.63
N LYS A 39 7.35 -8.79 -9.44
CA LYS A 39 7.75 -8.63 -10.85
C LYS A 39 6.63 -8.17 -11.80
N ASN A 40 5.37 -8.52 -11.55
CA ASN A 40 4.23 -8.16 -12.42
C ASN A 40 3.12 -7.40 -11.69
N ASN A 41 2.73 -7.84 -10.49
CA ASN A 41 1.57 -7.29 -9.79
C ASN A 41 1.82 -5.87 -9.24
N ILE A 42 3.08 -5.48 -8.98
CA ILE A 42 3.40 -4.11 -8.55
C ILE A 42 3.07 -3.09 -9.63
N TYR A 43 3.28 -3.41 -10.91
CA TYR A 43 2.91 -2.51 -12.00
C TYR A 43 1.40 -2.27 -12.05
N ILE A 44 0.59 -3.31 -11.76
CA ILE A 44 -0.87 -3.20 -11.69
C ILE A 44 -1.28 -2.32 -10.50
N LEU A 45 -0.68 -2.54 -9.33
CA LEU A 45 -0.93 -1.73 -8.13
C LEU A 45 -0.57 -0.25 -8.36
N ILE A 46 0.59 0.02 -8.96
CA ILE A 46 1.02 1.38 -9.35
C ILE A 46 0.03 1.98 -10.34
N GLY A 47 -0.42 1.20 -11.34
CA GLY A 47 -1.45 1.62 -12.28
C GLY A 47 -2.74 2.05 -11.59
N CYS A 48 -3.23 1.28 -10.61
CA CYS A 48 -4.40 1.64 -9.81
C CYS A 48 -4.17 2.94 -9.02
N ILE A 49 -2.99 3.12 -8.41
CA ILE A 49 -2.66 4.35 -7.66
C ILE A 49 -2.66 5.56 -8.60
N ILE A 50 -2.02 5.46 -9.77
CA ILE A 50 -2.00 6.51 -10.79
C ILE A 50 -3.42 6.83 -11.26
N LEU A 51 -4.24 5.81 -11.52
CA LEU A 51 -5.64 5.97 -11.91
C LEU A 51 -6.42 6.74 -10.83
N PHE A 52 -6.27 6.40 -9.54
CA PHE A 52 -6.90 7.16 -8.46
C PHE A 52 -6.44 8.62 -8.41
N LEU A 53 -5.15 8.90 -8.66
CA LEU A 53 -4.62 10.25 -8.74
C LEU A 53 -5.21 11.03 -9.93
N VAL A 54 -5.26 10.42 -11.12
CA VAL A 54 -5.83 11.03 -12.33
C VAL A 54 -7.32 11.33 -12.12
N ILE A 55 -8.08 10.40 -11.54
CA ILE A 55 -9.51 10.65 -11.27
C ILE A 55 -9.68 11.74 -10.20
N LYS A 56 -8.83 11.78 -9.17
CA LYS A 56 -8.85 12.86 -8.17
C LYS A 56 -8.60 14.22 -8.82
N VAL A 57 -7.60 14.33 -9.71
CA VAL A 57 -7.33 15.55 -10.49
C VAL A 57 -8.51 15.90 -11.38
N PHE A 58 -9.09 14.93 -12.10
CA PHE A 58 -10.28 15.14 -12.93
C PHE A 58 -11.46 15.67 -12.11
N TYR A 59 -11.70 15.14 -10.91
CA TYR A 59 -12.75 15.65 -10.03
C TYR A 59 -12.47 17.06 -9.51
N ILE A 60 -11.20 17.42 -9.25
CA ILE A 60 -10.81 18.79 -8.90
C ILE A 60 -11.00 19.73 -10.10
N LEU A 61 -10.77 19.30 -11.34
CA LEU A 61 -11.09 20.14 -12.51
C LEU A 61 -12.60 20.28 -12.71
N LYS A 62 -13.33 19.17 -12.55
CA LYS A 62 -14.79 19.12 -12.60
C LYS A 62 -15.42 20.02 -11.53
N ILE A 63 -14.86 20.09 -10.31
CA ILE A 63 -15.36 20.99 -9.24
C ILE A 63 -15.24 22.46 -9.64
N ARG A 64 -14.11 22.85 -10.25
CA ARG A 64 -13.85 24.24 -10.67
C ARG A 64 -14.84 24.64 -11.75
N LYS A 65 -15.13 23.73 -12.69
CA LYS A 65 -16.10 23.94 -13.77
C LYS A 65 -17.55 23.98 -13.26
N ILE A 66 -17.91 23.13 -12.31
CA ILE A 66 -19.28 23.03 -11.78
C ILE A 66 -19.61 24.16 -10.80
N ASN A 67 -18.65 24.71 -10.07
CA ASN A 67 -18.90 25.89 -9.24
C ASN A 67 -19.45 27.09 -10.04
N LYS A 68 -19.21 27.13 -11.36
CA LYS A 68 -19.82 28.09 -12.30
C LYS A 68 -21.26 27.75 -12.71
N ASN A 69 -21.64 26.47 -12.77
CA ASN A 69 -22.90 26.01 -13.38
C ASN A 69 -23.87 25.32 -12.40
N GLY A 70 -23.51 25.19 -11.12
CA GLY A 70 -24.33 24.55 -10.08
C GLY A 70 -24.34 23.02 -10.17
N LEU A 71 -23.91 22.33 -9.09
CA LEU A 71 -23.93 20.86 -9.04
C LEU A 71 -25.35 20.35 -8.73
N LYS A 72 -26.06 19.80 -9.72
CA LYS A 72 -27.27 18.98 -9.47
C LYS A 72 -26.83 17.54 -9.17
N SER A 73 -26.91 17.12 -7.90
CA SER A 73 -26.76 15.70 -7.54
C SER A 73 -28.14 15.15 -7.30
N THR A 74 -28.55 14.25 -8.17
CA THR A 74 -29.86 13.57 -8.19
C THR A 74 -29.69 12.09 -7.84
N LYS A 75 -28.67 11.72 -7.04
CA LYS A 75 -28.49 10.33 -6.61
C LYS A 75 -29.42 10.02 -5.43
N SER A 76 -30.20 8.95 -5.54
CA SER A 76 -31.11 8.50 -4.48
C SER A 76 -30.34 8.00 -3.26
N LYS A 77 -30.91 8.21 -2.06
CA LYS A 77 -30.33 7.75 -0.78
C LYS A 77 -30.01 6.25 -0.81
N ASN A 78 -30.87 5.45 -1.45
CA ASN A 78 -30.71 4.00 -1.55
C ASN A 78 -29.42 3.61 -2.31
N ARG A 79 -29.11 4.28 -3.42
CA ARG A 79 -27.88 4.01 -4.19
C ARG A 79 -26.62 4.32 -3.40
N ILE A 80 -26.65 5.38 -2.59
CA ILE A 80 -25.53 5.75 -1.72
C ILE A 80 -25.31 4.66 -0.66
N CYS A 81 -26.38 4.24 0.00
CA CYS A 81 -26.34 3.17 1.01
C CYS A 81 -25.75 1.88 0.44
N ILE A 82 -26.23 1.44 -0.73
CA ILE A 82 -25.71 0.25 -1.42
C ILE A 82 -24.21 0.36 -1.70
N SER A 83 -23.74 1.50 -2.23
CA SER A 83 -22.30 1.69 -2.49
C SER A 83 -21.45 1.63 -1.21
N ILE A 84 -21.95 2.14 -0.08
CA ILE A 84 -21.23 2.08 1.21
C ILE A 84 -21.14 0.64 1.71
N ILE A 85 -22.24 -0.11 1.62
CA ILE A 85 -22.29 -1.52 2.02
C ILE A 85 -21.27 -2.33 1.20
N ILE A 86 -21.23 -2.16 -0.11
CA ILE A 86 -20.27 -2.87 -0.97
C ILE A 86 -18.82 -2.55 -0.58
N ILE A 87 -18.50 -1.27 -0.37
CA ILE A 87 -17.15 -0.87 0.06
C ILE A 87 -16.80 -1.50 1.41
N SER A 88 -17.73 -1.50 2.38
CA SER A 88 -17.47 -2.13 3.68
C SER A 88 -17.22 -3.63 3.57
N MET A 89 -17.98 -4.35 2.74
CA MET A 89 -17.79 -5.78 2.52
C MET A 89 -16.42 -6.09 1.90
N ILE A 90 -16.04 -5.37 0.84
CA ILE A 90 -14.73 -5.51 0.19
C ILE A 90 -13.61 -5.25 1.21
N THR A 91 -13.73 -4.18 1.99
CA THR A 91 -12.71 -3.78 2.96
C THR A 91 -12.53 -4.80 4.07
N VAL A 92 -13.63 -5.33 4.62
CA VAL A 92 -13.56 -6.36 5.66
C VAL A 92 -12.96 -7.64 5.10
N PHE A 93 -13.39 -8.08 3.93
CA PHE A 93 -12.92 -9.32 3.30
C PHE A 93 -11.40 -9.30 3.05
N TYR A 94 -10.92 -8.33 2.26
CA TYR A 94 -9.49 -8.21 1.95
C TYR A 94 -8.67 -7.77 3.16
N GLY A 95 -9.27 -7.01 4.09
CA GLY A 95 -8.62 -6.64 5.36
C GLY A 95 -8.26 -7.86 6.20
N VAL A 96 -9.14 -8.86 6.27
CA VAL A 96 -8.87 -10.12 6.97
C VAL A 96 -7.74 -10.91 6.28
N GLU A 97 -7.72 -10.96 4.94
CA GLU A 97 -6.61 -11.61 4.21
C GLU A 97 -5.26 -10.95 4.47
N ILE A 98 -5.22 -9.62 4.44
CA ILE A 98 -4.01 -8.84 4.71
C ILE A 98 -3.54 -9.05 6.14
N TYR A 99 -4.47 -9.03 7.11
CA TYR A 99 -4.16 -9.28 8.52
C TYR A 99 -3.52 -10.66 8.72
N LYS A 100 -4.13 -11.71 8.15
CA LYS A 100 -3.57 -13.07 8.21
C LYS A 100 -2.20 -13.17 7.53
N SER A 101 -1.98 -12.41 6.45
CA SER A 101 -0.68 -12.37 5.77
C SER A 101 0.43 -11.67 6.57
N ALA A 102 0.05 -10.77 7.50
CA ALA A 102 0.97 -10.03 8.35
C ALA A 102 1.36 -10.79 9.63
N VAL A 103 0.49 -11.68 10.13
CA VAL A 103 0.65 -12.40 11.41
C VAL A 103 1.07 -13.86 11.15
N ASN A 104 1.69 -14.50 12.16
CA ASN A 104 2.03 -15.94 12.16
C ASN A 104 2.84 -16.43 10.94
N TYR A 105 3.68 -15.57 10.37
CA TYR A 105 4.48 -15.91 9.18
C TYR A 105 3.64 -16.33 7.95
N GLY A 106 2.35 -15.96 7.92
CA GLY A 106 1.36 -16.47 6.95
C GLY A 106 1.50 -15.95 5.52
N GLY A 107 2.32 -14.91 5.30
CA GLY A 107 2.56 -14.35 3.98
C GLY A 107 3.85 -13.53 3.91
N LYS A 108 4.24 -13.06 2.73
CA LYS A 108 5.47 -12.28 2.55
C LYS A 108 5.52 -11.02 3.41
N LEU A 109 4.36 -10.40 3.68
CA LEU A 109 4.27 -9.22 4.52
C LEU A 109 4.82 -9.46 5.93
N SER A 110 4.48 -10.58 6.56
CA SER A 110 5.02 -10.93 7.89
C SER A 110 6.56 -11.01 7.91
N TRP A 111 7.17 -11.62 6.89
CA TRP A 111 8.62 -11.68 6.71
C TRP A 111 9.24 -10.32 6.47
N PHE A 112 8.55 -9.45 5.71
CA PHE A 112 8.99 -8.08 5.50
C PHE A 112 8.96 -7.28 6.82
N ILE A 113 7.90 -7.39 7.61
CA ILE A 113 7.80 -6.75 8.94
C ILE A 113 8.91 -7.26 9.87
N GLN A 114 9.13 -8.58 9.90
CA GLN A 114 10.15 -9.21 10.73
C GLN A 114 11.56 -8.75 10.33
N SER A 115 11.87 -8.69 9.04
CA SER A 115 13.17 -8.22 8.54
C SER A 115 13.38 -6.73 8.85
N VAL A 116 12.38 -5.87 8.64
CA VAL A 116 12.47 -4.44 9.00
C VAL A 116 12.71 -4.25 10.50
N LYS A 117 12.06 -5.06 11.35
CA LYS A 117 12.19 -4.94 12.81
C LYS A 117 13.55 -5.43 13.31
N ASN A 118 14.04 -6.54 12.80
CA ASN A 118 15.16 -7.27 13.40
C ASN A 118 16.45 -7.29 12.56
N GLU A 119 16.39 -7.06 11.25
CA GLU A 119 17.60 -6.99 10.44
C GLU A 119 18.23 -5.59 10.52
N ARG A 120 19.56 -5.57 10.60
CA ARG A 120 20.39 -4.37 10.41
C ARG A 120 21.34 -4.67 9.26
N ARG A 121 21.23 -3.92 8.16
CA ARG A 121 22.15 -4.07 7.02
C ARG A 121 23.36 -3.15 7.21
N VAL A 122 24.56 -3.72 7.16
CA VAL A 122 25.83 -2.99 7.14
C VAL A 122 26.39 -3.07 5.72
N LYS A 123 26.80 -1.92 5.16
CA LYS A 123 27.59 -1.90 3.94
C LYS A 123 29.04 -2.15 4.34
N PHE A 124 29.72 -3.06 3.63
CA PHE A 124 31.13 -3.34 3.81
C PHE A 124 31.93 -2.34 2.97
N ASP A 125 32.87 -1.65 3.60
CA ASP A 125 33.86 -0.81 2.93
C ASP A 125 35.09 -1.66 2.55
N LYS A 126 35.37 -2.71 3.34
CA LYS A 126 36.39 -3.73 3.07
C LYS A 126 35.74 -5.07 2.71
N ASP A 127 35.11 -5.14 1.53
CA ASP A 127 34.40 -6.33 1.04
C ASP A 127 35.32 -7.39 0.38
N ASN A 128 36.58 -7.04 0.09
CA ASN A 128 37.54 -7.94 -0.53
C ASN A 128 38.18 -8.90 0.49
N ILE A 129 37.66 -10.13 0.52
CA ILE A 129 38.10 -11.22 1.41
C ILE A 129 39.57 -11.62 1.14
N TYR A 130 40.07 -11.48 -0.10
CA TYR A 130 41.45 -11.86 -0.43
C TYR A 130 42.48 -10.86 0.11
N GLN A 131 42.09 -9.59 0.27
CA GLN A 131 42.98 -8.55 0.80
C GLN A 131 42.86 -8.39 2.31
N TYR A 132 41.63 -8.43 2.84
CA TYR A 132 41.35 -8.06 4.24
C TYR A 132 40.90 -9.24 5.11
N GLY A 133 40.81 -10.44 4.54
CA GLY A 133 40.30 -11.61 5.23
C GLY A 133 38.86 -11.43 5.72
N LEU A 134 38.44 -12.26 6.67
CA LEU A 134 37.16 -12.09 7.37
C LEU A 134 37.20 -10.92 8.37
N ASP A 135 38.38 -10.49 8.80
CA ASP A 135 38.56 -9.42 9.78
C ASP A 135 38.04 -8.07 9.26
N GLY A 136 38.24 -7.76 7.98
CA GLY A 136 37.70 -6.53 7.36
C GLY A 136 36.17 -6.45 7.43
N ILE A 137 35.48 -7.57 7.22
CA ILE A 137 34.02 -7.70 7.32
C ILE A 137 33.57 -7.49 8.78
N PHE A 138 34.25 -8.13 9.75
CA PHE A 138 33.91 -7.99 11.17
C PHE A 138 34.17 -6.58 11.69
N GLU A 139 35.24 -5.93 11.24
CA GLU A 139 35.57 -4.56 11.62
C GLU A 139 34.47 -3.58 11.19
N ASP A 140 33.97 -3.73 9.96
CA ASP A 140 32.89 -2.89 9.43
C ASP A 140 31.53 -3.14 10.13
N ILE A 141 31.24 -4.38 10.53
CA ILE A 141 30.05 -4.69 11.35
C ILE A 141 30.19 -4.10 12.75
N ASN A 142 31.35 -4.27 13.39
CA ASN A 142 31.58 -3.84 14.77
C ASN A 142 31.51 -2.31 14.94
N LYS A 143 31.83 -1.54 13.89
CA LYS A 143 31.63 -0.08 13.87
C LYS A 143 30.16 0.32 14.08
N LYS A 144 29.20 -0.47 13.58
CA LYS A 144 27.76 -0.14 13.65
C LYS A 144 26.99 -0.92 14.70
N VAL A 145 27.44 -2.13 15.05
CA VAL A 145 26.79 -3.00 16.02
C VAL A 145 27.87 -3.58 16.92
N LYS A 146 27.76 -3.35 18.23
CA LYS A 146 28.74 -3.85 19.20
C LYS A 146 28.69 -5.37 19.26
N LEU A 147 29.64 -6.03 18.60
CA LEU A 147 29.73 -7.49 18.56
C LEU A 147 30.35 -8.04 19.85
N PRO A 148 29.95 -9.25 20.30
CA PRO A 148 30.62 -9.92 21.41
C PRO A 148 32.05 -10.32 21.03
N LYS A 149 32.94 -10.42 22.02
CA LYS A 149 34.38 -10.73 21.83
C LYS A 149 34.64 -12.12 21.21
N LYS A 150 33.68 -13.03 21.29
CA LYS A 150 33.74 -14.36 20.67
C LYS A 150 32.44 -14.58 19.89
N LEU A 151 32.55 -14.80 18.59
CA LEU A 151 31.47 -15.33 17.77
C LEU A 151 31.64 -16.83 17.64
N TYR A 152 30.55 -17.57 17.83
CA TYR A 152 30.46 -18.98 17.51
C TYR A 152 29.81 -19.09 16.13
N LEU A 153 30.46 -19.86 15.25
CA LEU A 153 30.04 -20.14 13.87
C LEU A 153 29.38 -21.51 13.79
#